data_AF-T4VE27-F1
#
_entry.id   AF-T4VE27-F1
#
_cell.length_a   1.000
_cell.length_b   1.000
_cell.length_c   1.000
_cell.angle_alpha   90.00
_cell.angle_beta   90.00
_cell.angle_gamma   90.00
#
_symmetry.space_group_name_H-M   'P 1'
#
loop_
_entity.id
_entity.type
_entity.pdbx_description
1 polymer ?
#
loop_
_entity_poly.entity_id
_entity_poly.type
_entity_poly.pdbx_seq_one_letter_code
_entity_poly.pdbx_strand_id
1 'polypeptide(L)' 'MKVKEFNKGGDTLEQELNEWLDKNKERIQVIDIKYSVASFTESKSYDSEYFGCALVIYEIK' A
#
# COMPACT_ATOMS: atom_id res chain seq x y z
N MET A 1 -4.60 -16.67 7.78
CA MET A 1 -4.43 -15.22 7.55
C MET A 1 -2.96 -14.78 7.53
N LYS A 2 -2.57 -13.97 6.52
CA LYS A 2 -1.26 -13.31 6.34
C LYS A 2 -1.46 -11.83 6.02
N VAL A 3 -0.43 -11.01 6.24
CA VAL A 3 -0.45 -9.57 5.97
C VAL A 3 0.76 -9.19 5.12
N LYS A 4 0.55 -8.33 4.11
CA LYS A 4 1.60 -7.73 3.29
C LYS A 4 1.50 -6.22 3.38
N GLU A 5 2.58 -5.58 3.79
CA GLU A 5 2.65 -4.13 3.97
C GLU A 5 3.41 -3.48 2.81
N PHE A 6 2.94 -2.31 2.39
CA PHE A 6 3.54 -1.44 1.40
C PHE A 6 3.67 -0.05 2.02
N ASN A 7 4.89 0.46 2.12
CA ASN A 7 5.21 1.74 2.75
C ASN A 7 6.03 2.57 1.76
N LYS A 8 5.37 3.37 0.94
CA LYS A 8 5.98 4.12 -0.18
C LYS A 8 5.26 5.46 -0.41
N GLY A 9 5.95 6.45 -0.96
CA GLY A 9 5.32 7.71 -1.33
C GLY A 9 4.35 7.56 -2.51
N GLY A 10 3.18 8.23 -2.43
CA GLY A 10 2.21 8.45 -3.51
C GLY A 10 2.10 7.36 -4.59
N ASP A 11 2.34 7.75 -5.85
CA ASP A 11 2.16 6.92 -7.06
C ASP A 11 2.94 5.59 -7.04
N THR A 12 4.06 5.54 -6.31
CA THR A 12 4.87 4.32 -6.20
C THR A 12 4.16 3.25 -5.35
N LEU A 13 3.34 3.66 -4.38
CA LEU A 13 2.57 2.74 -3.54
C LEU A 13 1.55 1.97 -4.37
N GLU A 14 0.78 2.68 -5.20
CA GLU A 14 -0.29 2.09 -5.99
C GLU A 14 0.27 1.16 -7.06
N GLN A 15 1.39 1.53 -7.69
CA GLN A 15 2.07 0.67 -8.64
C GLN A 15 2.56 -0.63 -7.98
N GLU A 16 3.33 -0.57 -6.89
CA GLU A 16 3.86 -1.77 -6.21
C GLU A 16 2.74 -2.67 -5.69
N LEU A 17 1.67 -2.08 -5.15
CA LEU A 17 0.50 -2.80 -4.68
C LEU A 17 -0.16 -3.60 -5.82
N ASN A 18 -0.45 -2.93 -6.94
CA ASN A 18 -1.11 -3.55 -8.09
C ASN A 18 -0.24 -4.63 -8.73
N GLU A 19 1.06 -4.39 -8.90
CA GLU A 19 1.99 -5.39 -9.42
C GLU A 19 2.04 -6.64 -8.53
N TRP A 20 2.04 -6.46 -7.21
CA TRP A 20 2.03 -7.58 -6.28
C TRP A 20 0.70 -8.34 -6.30
N LEU A 21 -0.43 -7.64 -6.38
CA LEU A 21 -1.75 -8.27 -6.48
C LEU A 21 -1.86 -9.11 -7.77
N ASP A 22 -1.45 -8.58 -8.91
CA ASP A 22 -1.52 -9.30 -10.19
C ASP A 22 -0.64 -10.55 -10.17
N LYS A 23 0.59 -10.44 -9.64
CA LYS A 23 1.53 -11.56 -9.51
C LYS A 23 1.03 -12.68 -8.59
N ASN A 24 0.16 -12.37 -7.63
CA ASN A 24 -0.31 -13.33 -6.62
C ASN A 24 -1.78 -13.73 -6.76
N LYS A 25 -2.55 -13.16 -7.70
CA LYS A 25 -4.00 -13.37 -7.86
C LYS A 25 -4.46 -14.83 -7.91
N GLU A 26 -3.61 -15.73 -8.42
CA GLU A 26 -3.90 -17.15 -8.50
C GLU A 26 -3.68 -17.87 -7.16
N ARG A 27 -2.74 -17.40 -6.33
CA ARG A 27 -2.24 -18.06 -5.12
C ARG A 27 -2.89 -17.58 -3.84
N ILE A 28 -3.38 -16.33 -3.84
CA ILE A 28 -3.95 -15.70 -2.65
C ILE A 28 -5.41 -15.34 -2.85
N GLN A 29 -6.17 -15.33 -1.76
CA GLN A 29 -7.46 -14.70 -1.65
C GLN A 29 -7.30 -13.46 -0.78
N VAL A 30 -7.56 -12.28 -1.34
CA VAL A 30 -7.56 -11.03 -0.58
C VAL A 30 -8.81 -11.02 0.31
N ILE A 31 -8.60 -10.78 1.61
CA ILE A 31 -9.67 -10.61 2.60
C ILE A 31 -10.02 -9.14 2.71
N ASP A 32 -9.01 -8.28 2.83
CA ASP A 32 -9.19 -6.83 3.03
C ASP A 32 -7.93 -6.06 2.65
N ILE A 33 -8.08 -4.78 2.30
CA ILE A 33 -6.97 -3.86 2.04
C ILE A 33 -7.21 -2.56 2.82
N LYS A 34 -6.28 -2.21 3.71
CA LYS A 34 -6.32 -0.95 4.47
C LYS A 34 -5.31 0.05 3.90
N TYR A 35 -5.75 1.27 3.69
CA TYR A 35 -4.89 2.38 3.29
C TYR A 35 -4.71 3.36 4.45
N SER A 36 -3.52 3.89 4.62
CA SER A 36 -3.21 4.97 5.54
C SER A 36 -2.40 6.02 4.79
N VAL A 37 -2.95 7.21 4.67
CA VAL A 37 -2.24 8.38 4.14
C VAL A 37 -1.85 9.26 5.32
N ALA A 38 -0.55 9.37 5.58
CA ALA A 38 -0.04 10.33 6.53
C ALA A 38 0.36 11.58 5.74
N SER A 39 -0.44 12.65 5.85
CA SER A 39 0.00 13.97 5.40
C SER A 39 1.01 14.50 6.43
N PHE A 40 2.30 14.35 6.14
CA PHE A 40 3.34 15.00 6.92
C PHE A 40 3.37 16.48 6.53
N THR A 41 2.59 17.32 7.22
CA THR A 41 2.76 18.79 7.13
C THR A 41 3.93 19.20 8.00
N GLU A 42 5.15 19.05 7.50
CA GLU A 42 6.26 19.86 8.03
C GLU A 42 6.10 21.29 7.50
N SER A 43 5.85 22.20 8.42
CA SER A 43 5.69 23.62 8.14
C SER A 43 6.92 24.17 7.40
N LYS A 44 6.66 24.84 6.27
CA LYS A 44 7.58 25.64 5.44
C LYS A 44 8.51 24.86 4.51
N SER A 45 7.95 24.28 3.46
CA SER A 45 8.47 24.33 2.08
C SER A 45 7.41 23.77 1.13
N TYR A 46 7.40 24.22 -0.11
CA TYR A 46 6.35 23.99 -1.11
C TYR A 46 6.30 22.55 -1.69
N ASP A 47 6.78 21.55 -0.95
CA ASP A 47 6.79 20.14 -1.34
C ASP A 47 6.29 19.27 -0.18
N SER A 48 4.98 19.12 -0.06
CA SER A 48 4.38 18.12 0.82
C SER A 48 4.49 16.75 0.14
N GLU A 49 5.49 15.95 0.50
CA GLU A 49 5.58 14.55 0.05
C GLU A 49 4.48 13.71 0.74
N TYR A 50 3.53 13.20 -0.04
CA TYR A 50 2.48 12.33 0.47
C TYR A 50 3.05 10.94 0.78
N PHE A 51 3.16 10.60 2.06
CA PHE A 51 3.47 9.24 2.49
C PHE A 51 2.19 8.41 2.54
N GLY A 52 2.15 7.35 1.71
CA GLY A 52 1.08 6.37 1.70
C GLY A 52 1.53 5.01 2.22
N CYS A 53 0.67 4.36 2.97
CA CYS A 53 0.84 2.98 3.40
C CYS A 53 -0.38 2.17 2.96
N ALA A 54 -0.16 0.93 2.52
CA ALA A 54 -1.21 -0.04 2.25
C ALA A 54 -0.90 -1.36 2.97
N LEU A 55 -1.92 -1.95 3.58
CA LEU A 55 -1.87 -3.26 4.23
C LEU A 55 -2.83 -4.19 3.50
N VAL A 56 -2.32 -5.25 2.89
CA VAL A 56 -3.13 -6.30 2.27
C VAL A 56 -3.23 -7.48 3.22
N ILE A 57 -4.46 -7.80 3.64
CA ILE A 57 -4.79 -8.96 4.47
C ILE A 57 -5.30 -10.06 3.53
N TYR A 58 -4.69 -11.24 3.59
CA TYR A 58 -4.97 -12.31 2.63
C TYR A 58 -4.81 -13.71 3.22
N GLU A 59 -5.35 -14.69 2.50
CA GLU A 59 -5.15 -16.13 2.74
C GLU A 59 -4.55 -16.81 1.51
N ILE A 60 -3.88 -17.94 1.75
CA ILE A 60 -3.39 -18.80 0.66
C ILE A 60 -4.53 -19.72 0.29
N LYS A 61 -4.82 -19.83 -1.01
CA LYS A 61 -5.84 -20.75 -1.52
C LYS A 61 -5.44 -22.21 -1.29
#